data_AF-A0A2E5JB03-F1
#
_entry.id   AF-A0A2E5JB03-F1
#
_cell.length_a   1.000
_cell.length_b   1.000
_cell.length_c   1.000
_cell.angle_alpha   90.00
_cell.angle_beta   90.00
_cell.angle_gamma   90.00
#
_symmetry.space_group_name_H-M   'P 1'
#
loop_
_entity.id
_entity.type
_entity.pdbx_description
1 polymer ?
#
loop_
_entity_poly.entity_id
_entity_poly.type
_entity_poly.pdbx_seq_one_letter_code
_entity_poly.pdbx_strand_id
1 'polypeptide(L)'
;MLLHFFCLLLNPTFSQEWIPYYEDDKISISYTSKVCDDRQNGFDFEYYLIKVTNRTDHTLVVNFNKSAEEASKEEDKLAFVLTPNEVKTGSCDYDPVKLRVFKADRRSNKTARVDIFALSKINVIEVY
;
A
#
# COMPACT_ATOMS: atom_id res chain seq x y z
N MET A 1 48.31 0.73 -23.93
CA MET A 1 47.60 -0.55 -24.10
C MET A 1 46.75 -0.80 -22.86
N LEU A 2 45.43 -0.68 -23.03
CA LEU A 2 44.32 -1.08 -22.15
C LEU A 2 44.30 -0.58 -20.68
N LEU A 3 43.87 0.68 -20.52
CA LEU A 3 43.24 1.15 -19.28
C LEU A 3 41.87 0.46 -19.17
N HIS A 4 41.68 -0.31 -18.10
CA HIS A 4 40.49 -1.15 -17.89
C HIS A 4 39.23 -0.28 -17.70
N PHE A 5 38.27 -0.45 -18.61
CA PHE A 5 36.94 0.13 -18.56
C PHE A 5 36.13 -0.60 -17.47
N PHE A 6 36.01 0.00 -16.29
CA PHE A 6 35.18 -0.52 -15.21
C PHE A 6 33.71 -0.26 -15.57
N CYS A 7 33.08 -1.19 -16.28
CA CYS A 7 31.64 -1.19 -16.49
C CYS A 7 30.96 -1.41 -15.13
N LEU A 8 30.44 -0.33 -14.55
CA LEU A 8 29.47 -0.36 -13.47
C LEU A 8 28.28 -1.20 -13.91
N LEU A 9 28.17 -2.41 -13.35
CA LEU A 9 27.00 -3.26 -13.43
C LEU A 9 25.85 -2.53 -12.74
N LEU A 10 25.04 -1.82 -13.52
CA LEU A 10 23.71 -1.39 -13.11
C LEU A 10 22.88 -2.67 -12.93
N ASN A 11 22.79 -3.17 -11.69
CA ASN A 11 21.71 -4.07 -11.33
C ASN A 11 20.42 -3.24 -11.38
N PRO A 12 19.46 -3.50 -12.28
CA PRO A 12 18.13 -2.95 -12.10
C PRO A 12 17.58 -3.64 -10.84
N THR A 13 17.62 -2.94 -9.72
CA THR A 13 16.79 -3.31 -8.58
C THR A 13 15.36 -3.25 -9.11
N PHE A 14 14.71 -4.42 -9.21
CA PHE A 14 13.30 -4.53 -9.59
C PHE A 14 12.49 -3.90 -8.44
N SER A 15 12.44 -2.57 -8.43
CA SER A 15 11.67 -1.81 -7.47
C SER A 15 10.21 -2.11 -7.75
N GLN A 16 9.50 -2.61 -6.74
CA GLN A 16 8.07 -2.85 -6.84
C GLN A 16 7.38 -1.52 -7.17
N GLU A 17 6.79 -1.45 -8.37
CA GLU A 17 6.17 -0.22 -8.86
C GLU A 17 4.94 0.13 -8.00
N TRP A 18 4.94 1.36 -7.47
CA TRP A 18 3.84 1.91 -6.69
C TRP A 18 2.98 2.77 -7.61
N ILE A 19 1.71 2.42 -7.73
CA ILE A 19 0.71 3.12 -8.53
C ILE A 19 0.16 4.29 -7.69
N PRO A 20 0.28 5.55 -8.14
CA PRO A 20 -0.34 6.69 -7.47
C PRO A 20 -1.87 6.56 -7.46
N TYR A 21 -2.52 6.96 -6.36
CA TYR A 21 -3.97 6.87 -6.21
C TYR A 21 -4.62 8.19 -5.79
N TYR A 22 -4.06 8.86 -4.80
CA TYR A 22 -4.55 10.13 -4.29
C TYR A 22 -3.37 11.00 -3.88
N GLU A 23 -3.45 12.29 -4.15
CA GLU A 23 -2.43 13.26 -3.77
C GLU A 23 -3.07 14.63 -3.55
N ASP A 24 -2.75 15.25 -2.42
CA ASP A 24 -3.03 16.65 -2.12
C ASP A 24 -1.78 17.33 -1.54
N ASP A 25 -1.94 18.52 -0.98
CA ASP A 25 -0.88 19.28 -0.33
C ASP A 25 -0.38 18.63 0.98
N LYS A 26 -1.19 17.79 1.63
CA LYS A 26 -0.89 17.20 2.94
C LYS A 26 -0.35 15.78 2.86
N ILE A 27 -0.91 14.94 2.00
CA ILE A 27 -0.58 13.52 1.89
C ILE A 27 -0.45 13.05 0.43
N SER A 28 0.22 11.91 0.27
CA SER A 28 0.07 11.09 -0.94
C SER A 28 -0.23 9.65 -0.57
N ILE A 29 -1.11 9.03 -1.35
CA ILE A 29 -1.49 7.62 -1.25
C ILE A 29 -1.15 6.94 -2.57
N SER A 30 -0.43 5.83 -2.46
CA SER A 30 -0.14 4.94 -3.58
C SER A 30 -0.34 3.50 -3.14
N TYR A 31 -0.47 2.59 -4.10
CA TYR A 31 -0.62 1.18 -3.82
C TYR A 31 0.23 0.32 -4.73
N THR A 32 0.49 -0.91 -4.31
CA THR A 32 1.09 -1.93 -5.17
C THR A 32 0.41 -3.27 -4.91
N SER A 33 0.49 -4.18 -5.88
CA SER A 33 -0.05 -5.53 -5.75
C SER A 33 1.03 -6.48 -5.26
N LYS A 34 0.74 -7.26 -4.23
CA LYS A 34 1.67 -8.28 -3.71
C LYS A 34 0.94 -9.56 -3.36
N VAL A 35 1.49 -10.69 -3.78
CA VAL A 35 1.08 -12.01 -3.28
C VAL A 35 1.75 -12.22 -1.94
N CYS A 36 0.94 -12.47 -0.91
CA CYS A 36 1.38 -12.85 0.42
C CYS A 36 1.21 -14.37 0.53
N ASP A 37 2.33 -15.09 0.49
CA ASP A 37 2.38 -16.54 0.57
C ASP A 37 2.56 -17.00 2.02
N ASP A 38 1.64 -17.84 2.50
CA ASP A 38 1.90 -18.69 3.65
C ASP A 38 2.12 -20.12 3.14
N ARG A 39 3.38 -20.39 2.76
CA ARG A 39 3.79 -21.68 2.21
C ARG A 39 3.56 -22.84 3.17
N GLN A 40 3.49 -22.59 4.49
CA GLN A 40 3.23 -23.64 5.47
C GLN A 40 1.75 -24.05 5.46
N ASN A 41 0.85 -23.11 5.17
CA ASN A 41 -0.60 -23.33 5.22
C ASN A 41 -1.28 -23.41 3.83
N GLY A 42 -0.52 -23.30 2.73
CA GLY A 42 -1.04 -23.39 1.37
C GLY A 42 -1.96 -22.22 0.96
N PHE A 43 -1.75 -21.05 1.56
CA PHE A 43 -2.47 -19.82 1.22
C PHE A 43 -1.64 -18.93 0.32
N ASP A 44 -2.19 -18.62 -0.85
CA ASP A 44 -1.69 -17.60 -1.77
C ASP A 44 -2.76 -16.53 -1.91
N PHE A 45 -2.66 -15.45 -1.13
CA PHE A 45 -3.59 -14.33 -1.23
C PHE A 45 -2.88 -13.13 -1.82
N GLU A 46 -3.48 -12.51 -2.82
CA GLU A 46 -3.00 -11.25 -3.36
C GLU A 46 -3.70 -10.09 -2.66
N TYR A 47 -2.90 -9.11 -2.25
CA TYR A 47 -3.36 -7.89 -1.62
C TYR A 47 -2.86 -6.67 -2.40
N TYR A 48 -3.65 -5.61 -2.38
CA TYR A 48 -3.13 -4.27 -2.58
C TYR A 48 -2.53 -3.78 -1.27
N LEU A 49 -1.23 -3.52 -1.25
CA LEU A 49 -0.55 -2.85 -0.14
C LEU A 49 -0.61 -1.35 -0.37
N ILE A 50 -0.93 -0.59 0.67
CA ILE A 50 -1.12 0.86 0.62
C ILE A 50 0.10 1.53 1.24
N LYS A 51 0.59 2.58 0.60
CA LYS A 51 1.62 3.48 1.12
C LYS A 51 1.03 4.87 1.25
N VAL A 52 1.11 5.42 2.45
CA VAL A 52 0.64 6.78 2.77
C VAL A 52 1.82 7.59 3.29
N THR A 53 2.05 8.73 2.67
CA THR A 53 3.14 9.65 2.99
C THR A 53 2.55 10.95 3.53
N ASN A 54 3.02 11.39 4.69
CA ASN A 54 2.83 12.77 5.16
C ASN A 54 3.82 13.67 4.42
N ARG A 55 3.32 14.73 3.77
CA ARG A 55 4.12 15.71 3.00
C ARG A 55 4.35 17.01 3.77
N THR A 56 3.90 17.07 5.01
CA THR A 56 3.96 18.24 5.88
C THR A 56 4.93 18.02 7.04
N ASP A 57 5.27 19.11 7.70
CA ASP A 57 6.00 19.14 8.97
C ASP A 57 5.07 19.05 10.21
N HIS A 58 3.77 18.81 9.99
CA HIS A 58 2.77 18.66 11.04
C HIS A 58 2.40 17.19 11.28
N THR A 59 1.88 16.87 12.46
CA THR A 59 1.29 15.56 12.74
C THR A 59 -0.10 15.52 12.14
N LEU A 60 -0.41 14.44 11.40
CA LEU A 60 -1.70 14.26 10.73
C LEU A 60 -2.45 13.06 11.30
N VAL A 61 -3.77 13.20 11.47
CA VAL A 61 -4.69 12.07 11.62
C VAL A 61 -5.33 11.83 10.25
N VAL A 62 -5.01 10.68 9.65
CA VAL A 62 -5.54 10.27 8.35
C VAL A 62 -6.63 9.24 8.57
N ASN A 63 -7.76 9.42 7.89
CA ASN A 63 -8.87 8.47 7.89
C ASN A 63 -9.39 8.25 6.48
N PHE A 64 -9.74 7.00 6.17
CA PHE A 64 -10.39 6.60 4.92
C PHE A 64 -11.07 5.23 5.09
N ASN A 65 -11.90 4.89 4.12
CA ASN A 65 -12.49 3.57 3.96
C ASN A 65 -11.71 2.78 2.91
N LYS A 66 -11.49 1.48 3.16
CA LYS A 66 -10.79 0.53 2.28
C LYS A 66 -11.67 -0.08 1.17
N SER A 67 -12.66 0.69 0.72
CA SER A 67 -13.64 0.28 -0.28
C SER A 67 -14.19 1.51 -1.01
N ALA A 68 -14.90 1.28 -2.11
CA ALA A 68 -15.79 2.29 -2.67
C ALA A 68 -16.92 2.65 -1.69
N GLU A 69 -17.50 3.84 -1.85
CA GLU A 69 -18.48 4.42 -0.92
C GLU A 69 -19.73 3.53 -0.78
N GLU A 70 -20.27 3.08 -1.92
CA GLU A 70 -21.47 2.25 -2.02
C GLU A 70 -21.30 0.84 -1.45
N ALA A 71 -20.05 0.38 -1.32
CA ALA A 71 -19.70 -0.94 -0.82
C ALA A 71 -19.14 -0.90 0.62
N SER A 72 -19.05 0.29 1.23
CA SER A 72 -18.36 0.49 2.49
C SER A 72 -19.06 -0.14 3.68
N LYS A 73 -18.29 -0.88 4.47
CA LYS A 73 -18.71 -1.47 5.74
C LYS A 73 -17.92 -0.87 6.90
N GLU A 74 -18.39 -1.16 8.11
CA GLU A 74 -17.70 -0.72 9.34
C GLU A 74 -16.25 -1.23 9.42
N GLU A 75 -16.00 -2.45 8.93
CA GLU A 75 -14.66 -3.08 8.91
C GLU A 75 -13.66 -2.40 7.96
N ASP A 76 -14.17 -1.59 7.02
CA ASP A 76 -13.34 -0.90 6.04
C ASP A 76 -12.80 0.43 6.57
N LYS A 77 -13.39 0.95 7.65
CA LYS A 77 -12.97 2.21 8.27
C LYS A 77 -11.58 2.05 8.87
N LEU A 78 -10.72 3.00 8.55
CA LEU A 78 -9.37 3.05 9.08
C LEU A 78 -9.02 4.48 9.51
N ALA A 79 -8.37 4.60 10.66
CA ALA A 79 -7.79 5.84 11.14
C ALA A 79 -6.41 5.58 11.76
N PHE A 80 -5.43 6.43 11.45
CA PHE A 80 -4.09 6.36 12.01
C PHE A 80 -3.42 7.73 12.02
N VAL A 81 -2.36 7.82 12.82
CA VAL A 81 -1.53 9.03 12.94
C VAL A 81 -0.33 8.89 12.02
N LEU A 82 0.04 9.96 11.32
CA LEU A 82 1.33 10.14 10.69
C LEU A 82 2.10 11.25 11.39
N THR A 83 3.32 10.95 11.85
CA THR A 83 4.24 12.00 12.30
C THR A 83 4.73 12.83 11.11
N PRO A 84 5.33 14.01 11.34
CA PRO A 84 5.90 14.83 10.26
C PRO A 84 6.78 14.02 9.30
N ASN A 85 6.54 14.17 7.99
CA ASN A 85 7.27 13.46 6.93
C ASN A 85 7.27 11.91 7.01
N GLU A 86 6.40 11.30 7.83
CA GLU A 86 6.34 9.85 7.97
C GLU A 86 5.76 9.18 6.71
N VAL A 87 6.31 8.01 6.39
CA VAL A 87 5.74 7.10 5.39
C VAL A 87 5.30 5.82 6.11
N LYS A 88 3.99 5.52 6.07
CA LYS A 88 3.47 4.21 6.50
C LYS A 88 3.16 3.35 5.28
N THR A 89 3.60 2.10 5.32
CA THR A 89 3.44 1.15 4.22
C THR A 89 2.86 -0.15 4.75
N GLY A 90 1.83 -0.67 4.08
CA GLY A 90 1.26 -1.98 4.40
C GLY A 90 2.21 -3.13 4.12
N SER A 91 2.02 -4.24 4.83
CA SER A 91 2.81 -5.47 4.68
C SER A 91 1.94 -6.73 4.60
N CYS A 92 2.56 -7.81 4.13
CA CYS A 92 2.02 -9.16 4.25
C CYS A 92 2.03 -9.66 5.70
N ASP A 93 3.01 -9.22 6.48
CA ASP A 93 3.12 -9.53 7.90
C ASP A 93 2.05 -8.82 8.73
N TYR A 94 2.09 -9.01 10.05
CA TYR A 94 1.25 -8.24 10.96
C TYR A 94 1.49 -6.73 10.76
N ASP A 95 0.45 -6.04 10.34
CA ASP A 95 0.40 -4.59 10.20
C ASP A 95 -0.68 -4.05 11.16
N PRO A 96 -0.31 -3.30 12.22
CA PRO A 96 -1.26 -2.80 13.20
C PRO A 96 -2.26 -1.80 12.60
N VAL A 97 -1.87 -1.10 11.53
CA VAL A 97 -2.72 -0.14 10.82
C VAL A 97 -3.53 -0.83 9.71
N LYS A 98 -3.14 -2.04 9.30
CA LYS A 98 -3.84 -2.83 8.28
C LYS A 98 -4.01 -2.06 6.96
N LEU A 99 -2.93 -1.44 6.48
CA LEU A 99 -2.80 -0.74 5.18
C LEU A 99 -2.75 -1.73 4.00
N ARG A 100 -3.72 -2.65 3.96
CA ARG A 100 -3.87 -3.63 2.88
C ARG A 100 -5.34 -3.89 2.58
N VAL A 101 -5.62 -4.12 1.30
CA VAL A 101 -6.94 -4.48 0.76
C VAL A 101 -6.82 -5.83 0.06
N PHE A 102 -7.73 -6.76 0.35
CA PHE A 102 -7.76 -8.04 -0.35
C PHE A 102 -8.05 -7.81 -1.84
N LYS A 103 -7.30 -8.47 -2.72
CA LYS A 103 -7.48 -8.37 -4.17
C LYS A 103 -8.03 -9.66 -4.75
N ALA A 104 -7.38 -10.78 -4.47
CA ALA A 104 -7.68 -12.04 -5.12
C ALA A 104 -7.17 -13.26 -4.32
N ASP A 105 -7.90 -14.37 -4.44
CA ASP A 105 -7.47 -15.69 -3.98
C ASP A 105 -6.69 -16.36 -5.10
N ARG A 106 -5.39 -16.58 -4.91
CA ARG A 106 -4.47 -17.13 -5.93
C ARG A 106 -4.23 -18.63 -5.78
N ARG A 107 -4.97 -19.32 -4.91
CA ARG A 107 -4.88 -20.79 -4.78
C ARG A 107 -5.23 -21.50 -6.09
N SER A 108 -4.50 -22.57 -6.39
CA SER A 108 -4.45 -23.26 -7.70
C SER A 108 -5.77 -23.82 -8.27
N ASN A 109 -6.88 -23.78 -7.52
CA ASN A 109 -8.17 -24.37 -7.90
C ASN A 109 -9.35 -23.39 -7.88
N LYS A 110 -9.11 -22.07 -7.79
CA LYS A 110 -10.18 -21.07 -7.79
C LYS A 110 -10.06 -20.09 -8.94
N THR A 111 -11.17 -19.85 -9.62
CA THR A 111 -11.32 -18.67 -10.50
C THR A 111 -11.34 -17.44 -9.60
N ALA A 112 -10.24 -16.69 -9.56
CA ALA A 112 -10.12 -15.56 -8.67
C ALA A 112 -10.98 -14.39 -9.17
N ARG A 113 -12.02 -14.03 -8.42
CA ARG A 113 -12.62 -12.70 -8.54
C ARG A 113 -11.54 -11.70 -8.11
N VAL A 114 -11.23 -10.76 -9.00
CA VAL A 114 -10.30 -9.67 -8.71
C VAL A 114 -11.13 -8.48 -8.29
N ASP A 115 -10.98 -8.06 -7.05
CA ASP A 115 -11.58 -6.82 -6.58
C ASP A 115 -10.72 -5.63 -7.03
N ILE A 116 -11.37 -4.54 -7.42
CA ILE A 116 -10.70 -3.32 -7.87
C ILE A 116 -10.28 -2.51 -6.65
N PHE A 117 -9.07 -1.95 -6.68
CA PHE A 117 -8.62 -1.06 -5.62
C PHE A 117 -9.45 0.23 -5.59
N ALA A 118 -10.05 0.52 -4.44
CA ALA A 118 -10.79 1.75 -4.20
C ALA A 118 -10.68 2.15 -2.73
N LEU A 119 -10.49 3.45 -2.48
CA LEU A 119 -10.65 4.07 -1.19
C LEU A 119 -11.75 5.15 -1.28
N SER A 120 -12.44 5.39 -0.19
CA SER A 120 -13.44 6.46 -0.07
C SER A 120 -13.28 7.22 1.25
N LYS A 121 -13.95 8.36 1.39
CA LYS A 121 -13.90 9.24 2.57
C LYS A 121 -12.49 9.57 3.06
N ILE A 122 -11.56 9.80 2.13
CA ILE A 122 -10.20 10.25 2.48
C ILE A 122 -10.30 11.62 3.14
N ASN A 123 -9.86 11.70 4.39
CA ASN A 123 -9.91 12.90 5.19
C ASN A 123 -8.65 12.99 6.06
N VAL A 124 -8.15 14.21 6.21
CA VAL A 124 -6.87 14.51 6.85
C VAL A 124 -7.08 15.65 7.84
N ILE A 125 -6.76 15.40 9.11
CA ILE A 125 -6.86 16.39 10.18
C ILE A 125 -5.46 16.70 10.66
N GLU A 126 -5.11 17.98 10.69
CA GLU A 126 -3.83 18.46 11.19
C GLU A 126 -3.91 18.67 12.71
N VAL A 127 -2.88 18.25 13.42
CA VAL A 127 -2.78 18.36 14.87
C VAL A 127 -1.79 19.47 15.20
N TYR A 128 -2.28 20.50 15.91
CA TYR A 128 -1.53 21.66 16.39
C TYR A 128 -1.21 21.55 17.89
#